data_AF-A0A966YHI9-F1
#
_entry.id   AF-A0A966YHI9-F1
#
_cell.length_a   1.000
_cell.length_b   1.000
_cell.length_c   1.000
_cell.angle_alpha   90.00
_cell.angle_beta   90.00
_cell.angle_gamma   90.00
#
_symmetry.space_group_name_H-M   'P 1'
#
loop_
_entity.id
_entity.type
_entity.pdbx_description
1 polymer ?
#
loop_
_entity_poly.entity_id
_entity_poly.type
_entity_poly.pdbx_seq_one_letter_code
_entity_poly.pdbx_strand_id
1 'polypeptide(L)'
;MPPAALAVLAVLLGIVALTVLLLIFNYGQIWFQAYWSKATVTFLELFGMSLRKVNARTIVQARIMATQAGLGKDISSNRLEAHYLAGGDVPRVIRALIAAHRAGIDLDFDRACAIDLAGRDVLDAVQTSVNPKVIDCPDVASGKSTLSAVARNGVEL
;
A
#
# COMPACT_ATOMS: atom_id res chain seq x y z
N MET A 1 -17.43 49.12 15.26
CA MET A 1 -17.95 47.73 15.17
C MET A 1 -18.48 47.36 16.54
N PRO A 2 -19.71 46.81 16.67
CA PRO A 2 -20.26 46.48 17.99
C PRO A 2 -19.31 45.51 18.70
N PRO A 3 -19.10 45.64 20.04
CA PRO A 3 -18.16 44.78 20.77
C PRO A 3 -18.50 43.28 20.63
N ALA A 4 -19.78 42.97 20.39
CA ALA A 4 -20.25 41.63 20.06
C ALA A 4 -19.67 41.09 18.73
N ALA A 5 -19.48 41.92 17.70
CA ALA A 5 -18.90 41.48 16.42
C ALA A 5 -17.40 41.18 16.52
N LEU A 6 -16.66 41.91 17.37
CA LEU A 6 -15.25 41.61 17.65
C LEU A 6 -15.08 40.32 18.43
N ALA A 7 -15.95 40.06 19.42
CA ALA A 7 -15.95 38.80 20.16
C ALA A 7 -16.25 37.60 19.25
N VAL A 8 -17.25 37.71 18.36
CA VAL A 8 -17.58 36.65 17.39
C VAL A 8 -16.41 36.40 16.42
N LEU A 9 -15.75 37.46 15.92
CA LEU A 9 -14.59 37.33 15.05
C LEU A 9 -13.40 36.66 15.75
N ALA A 10 -13.12 37.03 17.01
CA ALA A 10 -12.05 36.43 17.81
C ALA A 10 -12.30 34.94 18.09
N VAL A 11 -13.56 34.56 18.37
CA VAL A 11 -13.96 33.15 18.55
C VAL A 11 -13.81 32.37 17.24
N LEU A 12 -14.24 32.92 16.10
CA LEU A 12 -14.07 32.31 14.78
C LEU A 12 -12.60 32.09 14.44
N LEU A 13 -11.76 33.10 14.68
CA LEU A 13 -10.32 33.04 14.41
C LEU A 13 -9.63 32.04 15.33
N GLY A 14 -10.04 31.96 16.60
CA GLY A 14 -9.58 30.93 17.54
C GLY A 14 -9.96 29.51 17.11
N ILE A 15 -11.18 29.30 16.62
CA ILE A 15 -11.62 28.00 16.08
C ILE A 15 -10.79 27.62 14.85
N VAL A 16 -10.62 28.53 13.90
CA VAL A 16 -9.81 28.29 12.69
C VAL A 16 -8.35 27.98 13.04
N ALA A 17 -7.77 28.73 13.97
CA ALA A 17 -6.41 28.48 14.44
C ALA A 17 -6.29 27.09 15.09
N LEU A 18 -7.28 26.68 15.89
CA LEU A 18 -7.34 25.36 16.50
C LEU A 18 -7.45 24.24 15.45
N THR A 19 -8.30 24.39 14.42
CA THR A 19 -8.42 23.39 13.35
C THR A 19 -7.13 23.26 12.55
N VAL A 20 -6.48 24.38 12.22
CA VAL A 20 -5.18 24.36 11.51
C VAL A 20 -4.10 23.71 12.36
N LEU A 21 -4.05 24.00 13.66
CA LEU A 21 -3.10 23.38 14.59
C LEU A 21 -3.29 21.85 14.65
N LEU A 22 -4.54 21.38 14.74
CA LEU A 22 -4.84 19.94 14.74
C LEU A 22 -4.46 19.26 13.42
N LEU A 23 -4.68 19.92 12.28
CA LEU A 23 -4.23 19.42 10.97
C LEU A 23 -2.70 19.29 10.93
N ILE A 24 -1.97 20.30 11.38
CA ILE A 24 -0.51 20.27 11.42
C ILE A 24 -0.01 19.14 12.32
N PHE A 25 -0.62 18.92 13.48
CA PHE A 25 -0.22 17.83 14.38
C PHE A 25 -0.44 16.44 13.76
N ASN A 26 -1.58 16.23 13.10
CA ASN A 26 -1.93 14.94 12.53
C ASN A 26 -1.13 14.60 11.26
N TYR A 27 -0.99 15.56 10.34
CA TYR A 27 -0.25 15.36 9.08
C TYR A 27 1.26 15.58 9.23
N GLY A 28 1.70 16.41 10.18
CA GLY A 28 3.10 16.74 10.40
C GLY A 28 3.95 15.53 10.78
N GLN A 29 3.42 14.62 11.59
CA GLN A 29 4.11 13.36 11.91
C GLN A 29 4.36 12.50 10.67
N ILE A 30 3.36 12.39 9.79
CA ILE A 30 3.43 11.56 8.58
C ILE A 30 4.41 12.18 7.56
N TRP A 31 4.32 13.51 7.39
CA TRP A 31 5.23 14.26 6.53
C TRP A 31 6.69 14.13 7.00
N PHE A 32 6.93 14.25 8.31
CA PHE A 32 8.27 14.13 8.88
C PHE A 32 8.88 12.73 8.65
N GLN A 33 8.07 11.67 8.78
CA GLN A 33 8.49 10.30 8.45
C GLN A 33 8.87 10.14 6.97
N ALA A 34 8.10 10.75 6.07
CA ALA A 34 8.39 10.73 4.63
C ALA A 34 9.69 11.47 4.30
N TYR A 35 9.88 12.65 4.92
CA TYR A 35 11.05 13.50 4.74
C TYR A 35 12.35 12.77 5.12
N TRP A 36 12.42 12.16 6.30
CA TRP A 36 13.61 11.40 6.72
C TRP A 36 13.86 10.15 5.87
N SER A 37 12.81 9.56 5.33
CA SER A 37 12.92 8.40 4.44
C SER A 37 13.26 8.77 2.99
N LYS A 38 13.53 10.05 2.70
CA LYS A 38 13.72 10.59 1.33
C LYS A 38 12.56 10.28 0.38
N ALA A 39 11.37 10.03 0.92
CA ALA A 39 10.15 9.86 0.17
C ALA A 39 9.48 11.24 0.05
N THR A 40 9.81 11.97 -1.02
CA THR A 40 9.34 13.34 -1.22
C THR A 40 7.82 13.35 -1.40
N VAL A 41 7.11 13.78 -0.37
CA VAL A 41 5.66 14.05 -0.38
C VAL A 41 5.46 15.47 0.12
N THR A 42 4.73 16.27 -0.65
CA THR A 42 4.46 17.67 -0.31
C THR A 42 3.25 17.78 0.62
N PHE A 43 3.18 18.86 1.40
CA PHE A 43 2.00 19.16 2.22
C PHE A 43 0.72 19.32 1.37
N LEU A 44 0.85 19.86 0.15
CA LEU A 44 -0.26 20.00 -0.78
C LEU A 44 -0.80 18.64 -1.24
N GLU A 45 0.08 17.66 -1.48
CA GLU A 45 -0.34 16.29 -1.80
C GLU A 45 -1.06 15.63 -0.62
N LEU A 46 -0.55 15.77 0.60
CA LEU A 46 -1.22 15.24 1.81
C LEU A 46 -2.63 15.82 1.99
N PHE A 47 -2.77 17.13 1.76
CA PHE A 47 -4.05 17.79 1.79
C PHE A 47 -4.96 17.32 0.64
N GLY A 48 -4.41 17.17 -0.56
CA GLY A 48 -5.12 16.64 -1.73
C GLY A 48 -5.64 15.22 -1.54
N MET A 49 -4.87 14.35 -0.89
CA MET A 49 -5.30 13.00 -0.51
C MET A 49 -6.52 13.05 0.42
N SER A 50 -6.52 13.97 1.39
CA SER A 50 -7.65 14.15 2.32
C SER A 50 -8.92 14.58 1.60
N LEU A 51 -8.83 15.51 0.64
CA LEU A 51 -9.97 15.93 -0.18
C LEU A 51 -10.53 14.80 -1.05
N ARG A 52 -9.66 13.93 -1.56
CA ARG A 52 -10.05 12.74 -2.35
C ARG A 52 -10.52 11.57 -1.49
N LYS A 53 -10.60 11.73 -0.16
CA LYS A 53 -10.90 10.66 0.81
C LYS A 53 -9.94 9.47 0.74
N VAL A 54 -8.69 9.72 0.36
CA VAL A 54 -7.61 8.72 0.36
C VAL A 54 -6.91 8.72 1.71
N ASN A 55 -6.58 7.53 2.23
CA ASN A 55 -5.84 7.43 3.49
C ASN A 55 -4.36 7.80 3.27
N ALA A 56 -4.03 9.07 3.53
CA ALA A 56 -2.67 9.61 3.35
C ALA A 56 -1.60 8.84 4.14
N ARG A 57 -1.92 8.30 5.32
CA ARG A 57 -0.98 7.51 6.13
C ARG A 57 -0.56 6.25 5.40
N THR A 58 -1.52 5.52 4.82
CA THR A 58 -1.25 4.28 4.07
C THR A 58 -0.39 4.56 2.83
N ILE A 59 -0.71 5.62 2.08
CA ILE A 59 0.03 5.98 0.86
C ILE A 59 1.47 6.39 1.18
N VAL A 60 1.67 7.22 2.22
CA VAL A 60 3.02 7.65 2.62
C VAL A 60 3.84 6.48 3.13
N GLN A 61 3.27 5.58 3.95
CA GLN A 61 3.98 4.39 4.40
C GLN A 61 4.36 3.46 3.23
N ALA A 62 3.44 3.25 2.29
CA ALA A 62 3.70 2.51 1.06
C ALA A 62 4.84 3.15 0.25
N ARG A 63 4.84 4.48 0.12
CA ARG A 63 5.89 5.25 -0.55
C ARG A 63 7.24 5.09 0.15
N ILE A 64 7.28 5.19 1.47
CA ILE A 64 8.48 5.01 2.28
C ILE A 64 9.07 3.60 2.05
N MET A 65 8.24 2.56 2.12
CA MET A 65 8.67 1.18 1.89
C MET A 65 9.24 0.99 0.48
N ALA A 66 8.57 1.52 -0.54
CA ALA A 66 9.05 1.46 -1.92
C ALA A 66 10.40 2.17 -2.11
N THR A 67 10.55 3.38 -1.56
CA THR A 67 11.80 4.15 -1.65
C THR A 67 12.95 3.45 -0.94
N GLN A 68 12.72 2.92 0.26
CA GLN A 68 13.74 2.18 1.01
C GLN A 68 14.13 0.85 0.35
N ALA A 69 13.24 0.26 -0.44
CA ALA A 69 13.52 -0.94 -1.21
C ALA A 69 14.20 -0.69 -2.57
N GLY A 70 14.51 0.56 -2.91
CA GLY A 70 15.12 0.92 -4.20
C GLY A 70 14.13 1.15 -5.35
N LEU A 71 12.83 0.92 -5.12
CA LEU A 71 11.74 1.09 -6.10
C LEU A 71 11.15 2.51 -6.12
N GLY A 72 11.81 3.45 -5.43
CA GLY A 72 11.30 4.81 -5.23
C GLY A 72 11.17 5.65 -6.52
N LYS A 73 11.90 5.31 -7.58
CA LYS A 73 11.88 6.08 -8.84
C LYS A 73 10.66 5.76 -9.71
N ASP A 74 10.27 4.49 -9.77
CA ASP A 74 9.24 4.02 -10.70
C ASP A 74 7.82 4.19 -10.14
N ILE A 75 7.73 4.14 -8.82
CA ILE A 75 6.50 4.31 -8.06
C ILE A 75 6.38 5.78 -7.71
N SER A 76 5.24 6.41 -7.95
CA SER A 76 4.97 7.81 -7.55
C SER A 76 3.77 7.86 -6.60
N SER A 77 3.68 8.92 -5.78
CA SER A 77 2.55 9.11 -4.86
C SER A 77 1.21 9.12 -5.61
N ASN A 78 1.17 9.78 -6.78
CA ASN A 78 -0.02 9.83 -7.64
C ASN A 78 -0.44 8.45 -8.17
N ARG A 79 0.52 7.57 -8.51
CA ARG A 79 0.21 6.21 -8.96
C ARG A 79 -0.35 5.35 -7.83
N LEU A 80 0.20 5.50 -6.63
CA LEU A 80 -0.33 4.83 -5.42
C LEU A 80 -1.74 5.32 -5.08
N GLU A 81 -1.98 6.63 -5.19
CA GLU A 81 -3.32 7.21 -5.03
C GLU A 81 -4.30 6.67 -6.08
N ALA A 82 -3.90 6.59 -7.35
CA ALA A 82 -4.74 6.07 -8.42
C ALA A 82 -5.13 4.60 -8.17
N HIS A 83 -4.19 3.76 -7.73
CA HIS A 83 -4.48 2.36 -7.38
C HIS A 83 -5.43 2.26 -6.18
N TYR A 84 -5.22 3.10 -5.15
CA TYR A 84 -6.11 3.14 -3.99
C TYR A 84 -7.54 3.56 -4.37
N LEU A 85 -7.67 4.58 -5.24
CA LEU A 85 -8.96 5.05 -5.73
C LEU A 85 -9.65 4.04 -6.66
N ALA A 86 -8.87 3.23 -7.38
CA ALA A 86 -9.39 2.08 -8.14
C ALA A 86 -9.90 0.93 -7.25
N GLY A 87 -9.73 1.03 -5.92
CA GLY A 87 -10.17 0.02 -4.96
C GLY A 87 -9.14 -1.08 -4.68
N GLY A 88 -7.89 -0.90 -5.10
CA GLY A 88 -6.82 -1.85 -4.86
C GLY A 88 -6.14 -1.74 -3.49
N ASP A 89 -5.42 -2.79 -3.11
CA ASP A 89 -4.67 -2.90 -1.85
C ASP A 89 -3.21 -2.46 -2.06
N VAL A 90 -2.97 -1.16 -1.86
CA VAL A 90 -1.64 -0.56 -2.02
C VAL A 90 -0.57 -1.22 -1.13
N PRO A 91 -0.78 -1.45 0.18
CA PRO A 91 0.19 -2.18 1.00
C PRO A 91 0.55 -3.57 0.49
N ARG A 92 -0.42 -4.35 0.00
CA ARG A 92 -0.17 -5.70 -0.56
C ARG A 92 0.71 -5.61 -1.81
N VAL A 93 0.36 -4.74 -2.74
CA VAL A 93 1.11 -4.55 -4.00
C VAL A 93 2.55 -4.13 -3.74
N ILE A 94 2.78 -3.16 -2.85
CA ILE A 94 4.15 -2.72 -2.52
C ILE A 94 4.96 -3.86 -1.91
N ARG A 95 4.40 -4.63 -0.98
CA ARG A 95 5.12 -5.78 -0.39
C ARG A 95 5.47 -6.82 -1.44
N ALA A 96 4.56 -7.10 -2.37
CA ALA A 96 4.80 -8.04 -3.47
C ALA A 96 5.93 -7.54 -4.38
N LEU A 97 5.93 -6.26 -4.75
CA LEU A 97 6.99 -5.66 -5.56
C LEU A 97 8.35 -5.69 -4.86
N ILE A 98 8.40 -5.41 -3.55
CA ILE A 98 9.65 -5.49 -2.77
C ILE A 98 10.17 -6.94 -2.73
N ALA A 99 9.30 -7.91 -2.52
CA ALA A 99 9.65 -9.32 -2.52
C ALA A 99 10.16 -9.78 -3.90
N ALA A 100 9.47 -9.38 -4.98
CA ALA A 100 9.84 -9.68 -6.35
C ALA A 100 11.21 -9.07 -6.70
N HIS A 101 11.41 -7.80 -6.36
CA HIS A 101 12.67 -7.10 -6.62
C HIS A 101 13.86 -7.76 -5.90
N ARG A 102 13.68 -8.16 -4.63
CA ARG A 102 14.73 -8.87 -3.87
C ARG A 102 15.01 -10.27 -4.38
N ALA A 103 14.01 -10.93 -4.98
CA ALA A 103 14.15 -12.25 -5.58
C ALA A 103 14.59 -12.22 -7.05
N GLY A 104 14.81 -11.04 -7.64
CA GLY A 104 15.17 -10.89 -9.05
C GLY A 104 14.04 -11.25 -10.02
N ILE A 105 12.78 -11.19 -9.57
CA ILE A 105 11.61 -11.41 -10.41
C ILE A 105 11.22 -10.08 -11.07
N ASP A 106 11.10 -10.09 -12.40
CA ASP A 106 10.65 -8.94 -13.18
C ASP A 106 9.13 -8.73 -13.01
N LEU A 107 8.77 -7.86 -12.08
CA LEU A 107 7.39 -7.47 -11.79
C LEU A 107 7.28 -5.95 -11.78
N ASP A 108 6.61 -5.42 -12.79
CA ASP A 108 6.30 -3.99 -12.88
C ASP A 108 5.09 -3.61 -11.99
N PHE A 109 5.06 -2.33 -11.58
CA PHE A 109 3.99 -1.78 -10.76
C PHE A 109 2.62 -1.92 -11.42
N ASP A 110 2.48 -1.62 -12.72
CA ASP A 110 1.18 -1.68 -13.40
C ASP A 110 0.68 -3.13 -13.50
N ARG A 111 1.60 -4.08 -13.72
CA ARG A 111 1.27 -5.50 -13.74
C ARG A 111 0.82 -5.98 -12.36
N ALA A 112 1.51 -5.57 -11.30
CA ALA A 112 1.10 -5.91 -9.93
C ALA A 112 -0.27 -5.31 -9.59
N CYS A 113 -0.53 -4.06 -9.96
CA CYS A 113 -1.83 -3.41 -9.80
C CYS A 113 -2.94 -4.13 -10.57
N ALA A 114 -2.70 -4.53 -11.82
CA ALA A 114 -3.66 -5.26 -12.63
C ALA A 114 -4.04 -6.62 -12.01
N ILE A 115 -3.06 -7.34 -11.45
CA ILE A 115 -3.30 -8.63 -10.78
C ILE A 115 -4.13 -8.43 -9.50
N ASP A 116 -3.84 -7.40 -8.71
CA ASP A 116 -4.58 -7.06 -7.49
C ASP A 116 -6.03 -6.66 -7.82
N LEU A 117 -6.24 -5.82 -8.84
CA LEU A 117 -7.58 -5.43 -9.32
C LEU A 117 -8.36 -6.61 -9.93
N ALA A 118 -7.67 -7.62 -10.46
CA ALA A 118 -8.28 -8.87 -10.91
C ALA A 118 -8.72 -9.78 -9.73
N GLY A 119 -8.53 -9.35 -8.48
CA GLY A 119 -8.89 -10.09 -7.27
C GLY A 119 -7.96 -11.26 -6.98
N ARG A 120 -6.71 -11.21 -7.47
CA ARG A 120 -5.68 -12.22 -7.21
C ARG A 120 -4.70 -11.71 -6.15
N ASP A 121 -4.20 -12.60 -5.31
CA ASP A 121 -3.17 -12.24 -4.33
C ASP A 121 -1.79 -12.21 -5.00
N VAL A 122 -1.35 -11.01 -5.37
CA VAL A 122 -0.02 -10.78 -5.96
C VAL A 122 1.10 -11.21 -5.02
N LEU A 123 0.92 -11.03 -3.70
CA LEU A 123 1.95 -11.32 -2.72
C LEU A 123 2.16 -12.83 -2.58
N ASP A 124 1.09 -13.63 -2.51
CA ASP A 124 1.19 -15.10 -2.46
C ASP A 124 1.80 -15.66 -3.75
N ALA A 125 1.47 -15.08 -4.92
CA ALA A 125 2.06 -15.48 -6.19
C ALA A 125 3.58 -15.25 -6.24
N VAL A 126 4.04 -14.08 -5.77
CA VAL A 126 5.47 -13.79 -5.67
C VAL A 126 6.13 -14.69 -4.64
N GLN A 127 5.55 -14.86 -3.45
CA GLN A 127 6.11 -15.72 -2.41
C GLN A 127 6.26 -17.17 -2.87
N THR A 128 5.26 -17.71 -3.57
CA THR A 128 5.32 -19.06 -4.14
C THR A 128 6.40 -19.19 -5.21
N SER A 129 6.71 -18.10 -5.92
CA SER A 129 7.83 -18.09 -6.89
C SER A 129 9.20 -18.10 -6.21
N VAL A 130 9.33 -17.47 -5.02
CA VAL A 130 10.59 -17.43 -4.26
C VAL A 130 10.80 -18.69 -3.43
N ASN A 131 9.74 -19.16 -2.78
CA ASN A 131 9.73 -20.36 -1.96
C ASN A 131 8.65 -21.31 -2.51
N PRO A 132 9.00 -22.17 -3.48
CA PRO A 132 8.02 -23.05 -4.10
C PRO A 132 7.43 -24.00 -3.08
N LYS A 133 6.11 -24.20 -3.17
CA LYS A 133 5.40 -25.19 -2.37
C LYS A 133 5.82 -26.57 -2.88
N VAL A 134 6.63 -27.29 -2.09
CA VAL A 134 7.06 -28.65 -2.41
C VAL A 134 5.90 -29.60 -2.13
N ILE A 135 5.49 -30.35 -3.14
CA ILE A 135 4.55 -31.47 -2.99
C ILE A 135 5.41 -32.73 -3.01
N ASP A 136 5.44 -33.47 -1.91
CA ASP A 136 6.16 -34.74 -1.85
C ASP A 136 5.54 -35.74 -2.84
N CYS A 137 6.37 -36.22 -3.76
CA CYS A 137 5.99 -37.30 -4.65
C CYS A 137 5.97 -38.62 -3.85
N PRO A 138 4.90 -39.44 -3.91
CA PRO A 138 4.90 -40.74 -3.26
C PRO A 138 6.04 -41.61 -3.80
N ASP A 139 6.76 -42.25 -2.88
CA ASP A 139 7.91 -43.09 -3.20
C ASP A 139 7.48 -44.32 -4.04
N VAL A 140 8.32 -44.73 -4.99
CA VAL A 140 8.05 -45.88 -5.89
C VAL A 140 7.84 -47.19 -5.11
N ALA A 141 8.37 -47.28 -3.89
CA ALA A 141 8.17 -48.40 -2.98
C ALA A 141 6.77 -48.46 -2.34
N SER A 142 6.01 -47.35 -2.34
CA SER A 142 4.65 -47.29 -1.79
C SER A 142 3.60 -47.98 -2.67
N GLY A 143 3.96 -48.44 -3.87
CA GLY A 143 3.05 -49.12 -4.80
C GLY A 143 2.05 -48.22 -5.53
N LYS A 144 1.99 -46.92 -5.20
CA LYS A 144 1.20 -45.93 -5.92
C LYS A 144 2.08 -45.25 -6.97
N SER A 145 1.80 -45.50 -8.25
CA SER A 145 2.55 -44.93 -9.38
C SER A 145 2.10 -43.52 -9.78
N THR A 146 1.00 -43.02 -9.21
CA THR A 146 0.43 -41.72 -9.52
C THR A 146 0.34 -40.83 -8.29
N LEU A 147 0.52 -39.53 -8.54
CA LEU A 147 0.39 -38.48 -7.54
C LEU A 147 -1.10 -38.13 -7.42
N SER A 148 -1.77 -38.64 -6.40
CA SER A 148 -3.19 -38.38 -6.18
C SER A 148 -3.40 -37.02 -5.49
N ALA A 149 -4.27 -36.20 -6.06
CA ALA A 149 -4.68 -34.92 -5.48
C ALA A 149 -6.16 -35.00 -5.07
N VAL A 150 -6.47 -34.52 -3.86
CA VAL A 150 -7.85 -34.45 -3.37
C VAL A 150 -8.39 -33.05 -3.66
N ALA A 151 -9.41 -32.97 -4.51
CA ALA A 151 -10.11 -31.72 -4.76
C ALA A 151 -10.88 -31.26 -3.51
N ARG A 152 -11.24 -29.99 -3.43
CA ARG A 152 -11.91 -29.39 -2.24
C ARG A 152 -13.23 -30.09 -1.84
N ASN A 153 -13.84 -30.82 -2.77
CA ASN A 153 -15.04 -31.63 -2.58
C ASN A 153 -14.75 -33.10 -2.13
N GLY A 154 -13.49 -33.45 -1.84
CA GLY A 154 -13.10 -34.77 -1.35
C GLY A 154 -12.90 -35.83 -2.43
N VAL A 155 -12.95 -35.46 -3.71
CA VAL A 155 -12.71 -36.41 -4.82
C VAL A 155 -11.22 -36.50 -5.10
N GLU A 156 -10.69 -37.73 -5.05
CA GLU A 156 -9.32 -38.09 -5.42
C GLU A 156 -9.27 -38.36 -6.94
N LEU A 157 -8.35 -37.70 -7.65
CA LEU A 157 -8.06 -37.88 -9.08
C LEU A 157 -6.72 -38.57 -9.30
#